data_AF-A0A8J7D7L7-F1
#
_entry.id   AF-A0A8J7D7L7-F1
#
_cell.length_a   1.000
_cell.length_b   1.000
_cell.length_c   1.000
_cell.angle_alpha   90.00
_cell.angle_beta   90.00
_cell.angle_gamma   90.00
#
_symmetry.space_group_name_H-M   'P 1'
#
loop_
_entity.id
_entity.type
_entity.pdbx_description
1 polymer ?
#
loop_
_entity_poly.entity_id
_entity_poly.type
_entity_poly.pdbx_seq_one_letter_code
_entity_poly.pdbx_strand_id
1 'polypeptide(L)'
;MTKPWHWRSLPLENRTGSEIFAALFLPTTSSKIATLLESPYPTPANQPQLSRYSICAGAPRIVNGVPQMWTPALGHVLPFLEELLQKGQAENRSSSPPA
;
A
#
# COMPACT_ATOMS: atom_id res chain seq x y z
N MET A 1 11.51 17.31 6.18
CA MET A 1 12.14 16.42 5.18
C MET A 1 11.63 15.00 5.39
N THR A 2 10.60 14.58 4.67
CA THR A 2 10.09 13.19 4.72
C THR A 2 10.97 12.34 3.79
N LYS A 3 11.78 11.45 4.36
CA LYS A 3 12.59 10.51 3.57
C LYS A 3 11.68 9.67 2.66
N PRO A 4 12.01 9.49 1.37
CA PRO A 4 11.25 8.61 0.50
C PRO A 4 11.53 7.17 0.97
N TRP A 5 10.47 6.44 1.32
CA TRP A 5 10.50 5.02 1.74
C TRP A 5 11.08 4.76 3.14
N HIS A 6 10.19 4.71 4.14
CA HIS A 6 10.54 4.37 5.52
C HIS A 6 10.61 2.86 5.78
N TRP A 7 10.01 2.04 4.93
CA TRP A 7 9.96 0.59 5.14
C TRP A 7 11.09 -0.14 4.45
N ARG A 8 12.12 -0.44 5.25
CA ARG A 8 13.03 -1.56 5.01
C ARG A 8 12.29 -2.83 5.46
N SER A 9 12.37 -3.90 4.67
CA SER A 9 11.88 -5.23 5.07
C SER A 9 12.40 -5.56 6.48
N LEU A 10 11.52 -5.74 7.45
CA LEU A 10 11.89 -6.21 8.78
C LEU A 10 11.83 -7.73 8.82
N PRO A 11 12.73 -8.40 9.56
CA PRO A 11 12.59 -9.83 9.85
C PRO A 11 11.22 -10.11 10.46
N LEU A 12 10.54 -11.14 9.97
CA LEU A 12 9.20 -11.50 10.47
C LEU A 12 9.27 -12.28 11.80
N GLU A 13 10.46 -12.64 12.30
CA GLU A 13 10.65 -13.39 13.54
C GLU A 13 9.74 -14.64 13.61
N ASN A 14 9.73 -15.42 12.53
CA ASN A 14 8.89 -16.61 12.31
C ASN A 14 7.37 -16.37 12.25
N ARG A 15 6.92 -15.12 12.08
CA ARG A 15 5.51 -14.79 11.90
C ARG A 15 5.10 -14.81 10.43
N THR A 16 3.86 -15.21 10.19
CA THR A 16 3.18 -15.17 8.89
C THR A 16 2.64 -13.77 8.58
N GLY A 17 2.32 -13.51 7.31
CA GLY A 17 1.64 -12.27 6.89
C GLY A 17 0.31 -12.06 7.63
N SER A 18 -0.45 -13.15 7.80
CA SER A 18 -1.69 -13.18 8.56
C SER A 18 -1.53 -12.83 10.05
N GLU A 19 -0.51 -13.34 10.75
CA GLU A 19 -0.25 -12.99 12.16
C GLU A 19 0.12 -11.51 12.32
N ILE A 20 0.91 -10.97 11.40
CA ILE A 20 1.26 -9.55 11.39
C ILE A 20 0.03 -8.69 11.11
N PHE A 21 -0.77 -9.07 10.10
CA PHE A 21 -2.01 -8.39 9.79
C PHE A 21 -2.96 -8.38 10.98
N ALA A 22 -3.14 -9.54 11.63
CA ALA A 22 -3.96 -9.68 12.82
C ALA A 22 -3.48 -8.74 13.93
N ALA A 23 -2.19 -8.73 14.23
CA ALA A 23 -1.62 -7.87 15.27
C ALA A 23 -1.77 -6.37 14.98
N LEU A 24 -1.65 -5.96 13.70
CA LEU A 24 -1.70 -4.55 13.30
C LEU A 24 -3.13 -4.01 13.15
N PHE A 25 -4.07 -4.85 12.69
CA PHE A 25 -5.37 -4.38 12.20
C PHE A 25 -6.59 -5.03 12.85
N LEU A 26 -6.46 -5.92 13.83
CA LEU A 26 -7.60 -6.41 14.64
C LEU A 26 -7.81 -5.68 15.97
N PRO A 27 -6.78 -5.39 16.79
CA PRO A 27 -6.99 -4.88 18.14
C PRO A 27 -7.28 -3.37 18.22
N THR A 28 -6.85 -2.60 17.21
CA THR A 28 -6.70 -1.13 17.29
C THR A 28 -7.49 -0.35 16.25
N THR A 29 -8.13 -1.03 15.31
CA THR A 29 -8.80 -0.40 14.16
C THR A 29 -10.24 -0.04 14.50
N SER A 30 -10.45 1.23 14.88
CA SER A 30 -11.77 1.86 14.72
C SER A 30 -12.18 1.97 13.23
N SER A 31 -11.20 1.83 12.33
CA SER A 31 -11.40 1.86 10.89
C SER A 31 -11.84 0.50 10.35
N LYS A 32 -12.96 0.49 9.63
CA LYS A 32 -13.61 -0.72 9.09
C LYS A 32 -12.93 -1.32 7.85
N ILE A 33 -11.77 -0.80 7.45
CA ILE A 33 -11.09 -1.18 6.21
C ILE A 33 -9.64 -1.56 6.53
N ALA A 34 -9.30 -2.81 6.23
CA ALA A 34 -7.95 -3.33 6.22
C ALA A 34 -7.86 -4.45 5.19
N THR A 35 -6.71 -4.60 4.53
CA THR A 35 -6.48 -5.57 3.47
C THR A 35 -5.16 -6.29 3.69
N LEU A 36 -5.15 -7.60 3.43
CA LEU A 36 -3.96 -8.43 3.32
C LEU A 36 -3.93 -9.05 1.92
N LEU A 37 -2.82 -8.86 1.19
CA LEU A 37 -2.53 -9.49 -0.09
C LEU A 37 -1.32 -10.39 0.09
N GLU A 38 -1.49 -11.70 -0.09
CA GLU A 38 -0.42 -12.68 0.06
C GLU A 38 -0.07 -13.30 -1.30
N SER A 39 1.21 -13.59 -1.48
CA SER A 39 1.68 -14.39 -2.60
C SER A 39 1.31 -15.87 -2.39
N PRO A 40 0.97 -16.62 -3.45
CA PRO A 40 0.61 -18.03 -3.32
C PRO A 40 1.79 -18.88 -2.84
N TYR A 41 1.48 -19.92 -2.06
CA TYR A 41 2.40 -20.99 -1.67
C TYR A 41 1.99 -22.31 -2.35
N PRO A 42 2.93 -23.12 -2.87
CA PRO A 42 4.38 -22.86 -2.92
C PRO A 42 4.75 -21.78 -3.93
N THR A 43 5.82 -21.06 -3.63
CA THR A 43 6.43 -20.05 -4.52
C THR A 43 6.72 -20.68 -5.89
N PRO A 44 6.15 -20.15 -7.00
CA PRO A 44 6.41 -20.66 -8.35
C PRO A 44 7.90 -20.63 -8.69
N ALA A 45 8.43 -21.75 -9.20
CA ALA A 45 9.86 -21.92 -9.49
C ALA A 45 10.38 -21.04 -10.63
N ASN A 46 9.50 -20.58 -11.53
CA ASN A 46 9.86 -19.74 -12.68
C ASN A 46 10.09 -18.27 -12.31
N GLN A 47 9.46 -17.77 -11.25
CA GLN A 47 9.57 -16.38 -10.79
C GLN A 47 9.55 -16.30 -9.26
N PRO A 48 10.52 -16.94 -8.59
CA PRO A 48 10.53 -17.05 -7.13
C PRO A 48 10.62 -15.70 -6.45
N GLN A 49 11.15 -14.67 -7.12
CA GLN A 49 11.26 -13.30 -6.60
C GLN A 49 9.93 -12.56 -6.48
N LEU A 50 8.93 -12.91 -7.29
CA LEU A 50 7.65 -12.19 -7.38
C LEU A 50 6.62 -12.68 -6.34
N SER A 51 6.91 -13.79 -5.66
CA SER A 51 5.99 -14.46 -4.74
C SER A 51 6.53 -14.54 -3.29
N ARG A 52 7.36 -13.57 -2.89
CA ARG A 52 8.02 -13.54 -1.57
C ARG A 52 7.42 -12.53 -0.60
N TYR A 53 6.38 -11.81 -1.01
CA TYR A 53 5.89 -10.68 -0.25
C TYR A 53 4.42 -10.86 0.11
N SER A 54 4.12 -10.39 1.32
CA SER A 54 2.77 -10.10 1.76
C SER A 54 2.66 -8.59 1.92
N ILE A 55 1.54 -8.01 1.50
CA ILE A 55 1.27 -6.59 1.61
C ILE A 55 0.05 -6.44 2.51
N CYS A 56 0.20 -5.76 3.63
CA CYS A 56 -0.91 -5.35 4.47
C CYS A 56 -1.13 -3.84 4.38
N ALA A 57 -2.38 -3.42 4.33
CA ALA A 57 -2.76 -2.02 4.32
C ALA A 57 -3.94 -1.78 5.28
N GLY A 58 -3.89 -0.67 6.01
CA GLY A 58 -4.97 -0.22 6.87
C GLY A 58 -5.91 0.76 6.16
N ALA A 59 -6.60 1.57 6.96
CA ALA A 59 -7.54 2.57 6.49
C ALA A 59 -6.90 3.58 5.51
N PRO A 60 -7.71 4.18 4.62
CA PRO A 60 -7.25 5.27 3.77
C PRO A 60 -6.61 6.41 4.58
N ARG A 61 -5.57 7.03 4.03
CA ARG A 61 -4.92 8.19 4.64
C ARG A 61 -5.94 9.32 4.82
N ILE A 62 -5.83 10.04 5.94
CA ILE A 62 -6.57 11.29 6.15
C ILE A 62 -5.73 12.47 5.65
N VAL A 63 -6.29 13.29 4.76
CA VAL A 63 -5.67 14.54 4.26
C VAL A 63 -6.65 15.68 4.54
N ASN A 64 -6.20 16.71 5.27
CA ASN A 64 -7.04 17.85 5.68
C ASN A 64 -8.35 17.44 6.39
N GLY A 65 -8.28 16.42 7.25
CA GLY A 65 -9.43 15.91 7.99
C GLY A 65 -10.37 15.00 7.19
N VAL A 66 -10.10 14.75 5.90
CA VAL A 66 -10.95 13.93 5.03
C VAL A 66 -10.23 12.62 4.65
N PRO A 67 -10.91 11.45 4.75
CA PRO A 67 -10.36 10.20 4.22
C PRO A 67 -10.17 10.27 2.71
N GLN A 68 -8.97 9.91 2.24
CA GLN A 68 -8.62 9.85 0.83
C GLN A 68 -9.19 8.57 0.20
N MET A 69 -10.50 8.58 -0.02
CA MET A 69 -11.24 7.48 -0.63
C MET A 69 -11.61 7.83 -2.08
N TRP A 70 -11.45 6.87 -2.98
CA TRP A 70 -11.69 7.08 -4.41
C TRP A 70 -12.83 6.19 -4.89
N THR A 71 -13.89 6.82 -5.40
CA THR A 71 -15.08 6.16 -5.92
C THR A 71 -15.44 6.79 -7.27
N PRO A 72 -14.76 6.41 -8.37
CA PRO A 72 -15.06 6.97 -9.68
C PRO A 72 -16.47 6.59 -10.13
N ALA A 73 -17.07 7.43 -10.97
CA ALA A 73 -18.35 7.12 -11.60
C ALA A 73 -18.27 5.85 -12.46
N LEU A 74 -19.43 5.21 -12.70
CA LEU A 74 -19.50 4.05 -13.58
C LEU A 74 -18.94 4.42 -14.97
N GLY A 75 -18.16 3.51 -15.55
CA GLY A 75 -17.47 3.74 -16.84
C GLY A 75 -16.20 4.61 -16.75
N HIS A 76 -15.85 5.15 -15.58
CA HIS A 76 -14.72 6.09 -15.44
C HIS A 76 -13.54 5.53 -14.64
N VAL A 77 -13.46 4.22 -14.41
CA VAL A 77 -12.36 3.62 -13.63
C VAL A 77 -11.00 3.90 -14.28
N LEU A 78 -10.84 3.66 -15.59
CA LEU A 78 -9.55 3.85 -16.26
C LEU A 78 -9.15 5.32 -16.39
N PRO A 79 -10.00 6.25 -16.89
CA PRO A 79 -9.67 7.68 -16.92
C PRO A 79 -9.28 8.23 -15.54
N PHE A 80 -10.01 7.81 -14.51
CA PHE A 80 -9.71 8.21 -13.14
C PHE A 80 -8.34 7.74 -12.64
N LEU A 81 -7.95 6.50 -12.96
CA LEU A 81 -6.62 5.97 -12.60
C LEU A 81 -5.51 6.71 -13.35
N GLU A 82 -5.72 7.08 -14.62
CA GLU A 82 -4.76 7.87 -15.40
C GLU A 82 -4.50 9.24 -14.77
N GLU A 83 -5.56 9.95 -14.34
CA GLU A 83 -5.42 11.22 -13.62
C GLU A 83 -4.63 11.08 -12.31
N LEU A 84 -4.86 10.00 -11.55
CA LEU A 84 -4.12 9.74 -10.31
C LEU A 84 -2.63 9.49 -10.59
N LEU A 85 -2.30 8.75 -11.64
CA LEU A 85 -0.92 8.50 -12.05
C LEU A 85 -0.20 9.80 -12.43
N GLN A 86 -0.86 10.68 -13.17
CA GLN A 86 -0.31 11.99 -13.54
C GLN A 86 -0.05 12.87 -12.32
N LYS A 87 -0.97 12.91 -11.34
CA LYS A 87 -0.80 13.64 -10.08
C LYS A 87 0.41 13.16 -9.28
N GLY A 88 0.57 11.83 -9.13
CA GLY A 88 1.72 11.26 -8.41
C GLY A 88 3.08 11.55 -9.08
N GLN A 89 3.11 11.65 -10.42
CA GLN A 89 4.32 12.03 -11.15
C GLN A 89 4.68 13.52 -10.95
N ALA A 90 3.68 14.40 -10.92
CA ALA A 90 3.90 15.83 -10.67
C ALA A 90 4.45 16.10 -9.26
N GLU A 91 3.90 15.41 -8.24
CA GLU A 91 4.38 15.51 -6.85
C GLU A 91 5.82 15.00 -6.68
N ASN A 92 6.20 13.92 -7.37
CA ASN A 92 7.57 13.42 -7.33
C ASN A 92 8.56 14.43 -7.95
N ARG A 93 8.19 15.11 -9.05
CA ARG A 93 9.06 16.10 -9.71
C ARG A 93 9.31 17.34 -8.83
N SER A 94 8.30 17.82 -8.12
CA SER A 94 8.42 19.01 -7.25
C SER A 94 9.22 18.75 -5.95
N SER A 95 9.42 17.48 -5.59
CA SER A 95 10.20 17.06 -4.41
C SER A 95 11.70 16.85 -4.67
N SER A 96 12.18 17.09 -5.89
CA SER A 96 13.60 16.96 -6.25
C SER A 96 14.40 18.16 -5.69
N PRO A 97 15.53 17.95 -5.00
CA PRO A 97 16.35 19.06 -4.51
C PRO A 97 16.98 19.84 -5.69
N PRO A 98 17.24 21.15 -5.54
CA PRO A 98 18.03 21.89 -6.52
C PRO A 98 19.45 21.32 -6.57
N ALA A 99 20.01 21.27 -7.78
CA ALA A 99 21.36 20.77 -8.08
C ALA A 99 22.47 21.57 -7.40
#